data_AF-A0A7V4TG19-F1
#
_entry.id   AF-A0A7V4TG19-F1
#
_cell.length_a   1.000
_cell.length_b   1.000
_cell.length_c   1.000
_cell.angle_alpha   90.00
_cell.angle_beta   90.00
_cell.angle_gamma   90.00
#
_symmetry.space_group_name_H-M   'P 1'
#
loop_
_entity.id
_entity.type
_entity.pdbx_description
1 polymer ?
#
loop_
_entity_poly.entity_id
_entity_poly.type
_entity_poly.pdbx_seq_one_letter_code
_entity_poly.pdbx_strand_id
1 'polypeptide(L)'
;LRALEVFIPEIEIHYGTFLVNERKRKLTQPLFDASGKVLEYATVIEPEEKGSDVNLAVHLLNDAWLDCYDWAVVVSNDSDLAEALRLVKEQGKKILLVPTISSTGKVRMKKPTAKLSQYADAIRYIHPSALRKSQLPEVIPGTNLHRPPEW
;
A
#
# COMPACT_ATOMS: atom_id res chain seq x y z
N LEU A 1 10.70 -8.88 -1.79
CA LEU A 1 10.33 -8.77 -3.21
C LEU A 1 10.94 -9.89 -4.03
N ARG A 2 12.27 -10.08 -3.99
CA ARG A 2 12.98 -11.22 -4.64
C ARG A 2 12.29 -12.59 -4.57
N ALA A 3 11.82 -13.00 -3.39
CA ALA A 3 11.12 -14.28 -3.23
C ALA A 3 9.80 -14.35 -4.02
N LEU A 4 9.06 -13.25 -4.09
CA LEU A 4 7.82 -13.15 -4.88
C LEU A 4 8.14 -13.18 -6.38
N GLU A 5 9.11 -12.39 -6.84
CA GLU A 5 9.51 -12.32 -8.25
C GLU A 5 9.97 -13.68 -8.79
N VAL A 6 10.67 -14.47 -7.97
CA VAL A 6 11.13 -15.80 -8.39
C VAL A 6 10.01 -16.83 -8.34
N PHE A 7 9.13 -16.76 -7.34
CA PHE A 7 8.16 -17.82 -7.09
C PHE A 7 6.83 -17.64 -7.83
N ILE A 8 6.44 -16.41 -8.14
CA ILE A 8 5.15 -16.08 -8.75
C ILE A 8 5.43 -15.42 -10.11
N PRO A 9 5.41 -16.16 -11.22
CA PRO A 9 5.75 -15.62 -12.53
C PRO A 9 4.76 -14.56 -13.04
N GLU A 10 3.53 -14.56 -12.51
CA GLU A 10 2.49 -13.59 -12.85
C GLU A 10 2.60 -12.27 -12.06
N ILE A 11 3.61 -12.12 -11.18
CA ILE A 11 3.78 -10.89 -10.40
C ILE A 11 4.60 -9.85 -11.17
N GLU A 12 4.06 -8.64 -11.25
CA GLU A 12 4.80 -7.46 -11.68
C GLU A 12 5.00 -6.53 -10.48
N ILE A 13 6.20 -5.95 -10.36
CA ILE A 13 6.56 -5.07 -9.24
C ILE A 13 6.92 -3.68 -9.76
N HIS A 14 6.09 -2.71 -9.39
CA HIS A 14 6.34 -1.29 -9.65
C HIS A 14 6.92 -0.63 -8.40
N TYR A 15 8.16 -0.18 -8.49
CA TYR A 15 8.85 0.47 -7.37
C TYR A 15 8.43 1.94 -7.26
N GLY A 16 8.06 2.35 -6.05
CA GLY A 16 8.07 3.76 -5.67
C GLY A 16 9.50 4.23 -5.36
N THR A 17 9.63 5.46 -4.88
CA THR A 17 10.91 6.03 -4.44
C THR A 17 10.85 6.36 -2.95
N PHE A 18 11.98 6.17 -2.28
CA PHE A 18 12.18 6.62 -0.90
C PHE A 18 13.24 7.70 -0.90
N LEU A 19 12.88 8.87 -0.37
CA LEU A 19 13.79 9.99 -0.23
C LEU A 19 13.99 10.25 1.25
N VAL A 20 15.25 10.39 1.67
CA VAL A 20 15.61 10.77 3.03
C VAL A 20 16.10 12.21 2.98
N ASN A 21 15.34 13.13 3.56
CA ASN A 21 15.64 14.55 3.50
C ASN A 21 15.78 15.13 4.91
N GLU A 22 16.69 16.11 5.05
CA GLU A 22 16.68 17.00 6.20
C GLU A 22 15.57 18.03 6.02
N ARG A 23 14.62 18.06 6.97
CA ARG A 23 13.47 18.97 6.95
C ARG A 23 13.41 19.74 8.25
N LYS A 24 13.18 21.05 8.18
CA LYS A 24 12.76 21.82 9.35
C LYS A 24 11.29 21.53 9.63
N ARG A 25 11.01 20.96 10.80
CA ARG A 25 9.65 20.68 11.29
C ARG A 25 9.36 21.54 12.50
N LYS A 26 8.11 21.98 12.61
CA LYS A 26 7.63 22.74 13.77
C LYS A 26 7.54 21.82 14.98
N LEU A 27 8.03 22.28 16.12
CA LEU A 27 7.93 21.55 17.37
C LEU A 27 6.50 21.64 17.91
N THR A 28 5.96 20.53 18.39
CA THR A 28 4.64 20.48 19.04
C THR A 28 4.67 21.06 20.46
N GLN A 29 5.85 21.07 21.09
CA GLN A 29 6.10 21.70 22.38
C GLN A 29 7.37 22.56 22.26
N PRO A 30 7.39 23.80 22.78
CA PRO A 30 8.55 24.67 22.69
C PRO A 30 9.73 24.08 23.46
N LEU A 31 10.90 24.04 22.82
CA LEU A 31 12.17 23.75 23.46
C LEU A 31 12.91 25.06 23.69
N PHE A 32 13.86 25.09 24.63
CA PHE A 32 14.68 26.28 24.89
C PHE A 32 16.14 25.94 24.60
N ASP A 33 16.85 26.85 23.96
CA ASP A 33 18.31 26.73 23.83
C ASP A 33 19.01 27.08 25.15
N ALA A 34 20.34 26.93 25.19
CA ALA A 34 21.14 27.20 26.38
C ALA A 34 21.08 28.67 26.86
N SER A 35 20.62 29.59 26.01
CA SER A 35 20.42 31.01 26.34
C SER A 35 18.99 31.32 26.83
N GLY A 36 18.12 30.31 26.89
CA GLY A 36 16.71 30.47 27.27
C GLY A 36 15.83 30.97 26.13
N LYS A 37 16.30 30.96 24.88
CA LYS A 37 15.49 31.35 23.72
C LYS A 37 14.64 30.17 23.26
N VAL A 38 13.38 30.45 22.95
CA VAL A 38 12.44 29.46 22.41
C VAL A 38 12.88 29.00 21.02
N LEU A 39 12.98 27.69 20.86
CA LEU A 39 13.11 26.98 19.60
C LEU A 39 11.71 26.54 19.16
N GLU A 40 11.26 27.06 18.01
CA GLU A 40 9.96 26.68 17.43
C GLU A 40 10.08 25.55 16.40
N TYR A 41 11.30 25.26 15.93
CA TYR A 41 11.58 24.29 14.87
C TYR A 41 12.79 23.42 15.21
N ALA A 42 12.77 22.19 14.73
CA ALA A 42 13.93 21.29 14.73
C ALA A 42 14.19 20.78 13.30
N THR A 43 15.46 20.56 12.99
CA THR A 43 15.84 19.82 11.78
C THR A 43 15.71 18.33 12.08
N VAL A 44 14.92 17.61 11.29
CA VAL A 44 14.73 16.17 11.40
C VAL A 44 15.15 15.50 10.10
N ILE A 45 15.66 14.27 10.21
CA ILE A 45 15.85 13.37 9.09
C ILE A 45 14.52 12.64 8.91
N GLU A 46 13.83 12.92 7.81
CA GLU A 46 12.49 12.38 7.54
C GLU A 46 12.52 11.52 6.27
N PRO A 47 12.26 10.21 6.39
CA PRO A 47 12.02 9.36 5.22
C PRO A 47 10.63 9.66 4.64
N GLU A 48 10.58 9.87 3.33
CA GLU A 48 9.37 10.15 2.57
C GLU A 48 9.25 9.10 1.45
N GLU A 49 8.17 8.32 1.47
CA GLU A 49 7.78 7.43 0.36
C GLU A 49 7.04 8.25 -0.70
N LYS A 50 7.30 7.98 -1.98
CA LYS A 50 6.62 8.63 -3.10
C LYS A 50 6.30 7.65 -4.21
N GLY A 51 5.08 7.77 -4.71
CA GLY A 51 4.66 7.28 -6.02
C GLY A 51 4.11 5.86 -6.03
N SER A 52 4.09 5.13 -4.91
CA SER A 52 3.47 3.80 -4.88
C SER A 52 1.96 3.84 -5.18
N ASP A 53 1.26 4.81 -4.61
CA ASP A 53 -0.15 5.12 -4.83
C ASP A 53 -0.44 5.54 -6.27
N VAL A 54 0.38 6.45 -6.82
CA VAL A 54 0.28 6.93 -8.20
C VAL A 54 0.53 5.80 -9.19
N ASN A 55 1.57 4.99 -8.97
CA ASN A 55 1.88 3.85 -9.83
C ASN A 55 0.69 2.87 -9.85
N LEU A 56 0.15 2.52 -8.68
CA LEU A 56 -1.02 1.63 -8.60
C LEU A 56 -2.23 2.22 -9.36
N ALA A 57 -2.52 3.50 -9.17
CA ALA A 57 -3.63 4.16 -9.84
C ALA A 57 -3.48 4.19 -11.37
N VAL A 58 -2.29 4.55 -11.86
CA VAL A 58 -2.02 4.71 -13.30
C VAL A 58 -1.98 3.38 -14.02
N HIS A 59 -1.32 2.35 -13.46
CA HIS A 59 -1.29 1.02 -14.08
C HIS A 59 -2.69 0.38 -14.10
N LEU A 60 -3.43 0.46 -12.99
CA LEU A 60 -4.81 -0.03 -12.93
C LEU A 60 -5.67 0.62 -14.03
N LEU A 61 -5.61 1.94 -14.17
CA LEU A 61 -6.39 2.65 -15.18
C LEU A 61 -5.91 2.35 -16.61
N ASN A 62 -4.60 2.32 -16.84
CA ASN A 62 -4.03 2.02 -18.15
C ASN A 62 -4.49 0.65 -18.66
N ASP A 63 -4.45 -0.37 -17.80
CA ASP A 63 -4.85 -1.72 -18.16
C ASP A 63 -6.37 -1.82 -18.40
N ALA A 64 -7.16 -0.96 -17.73
CA ALA A 64 -8.59 -0.83 -18.01
C ALA A 64 -8.84 -0.31 -19.44
N TRP A 65 -8.10 0.72 -19.84
CA TRP A 65 -8.17 1.34 -21.17
C TRP A 65 -7.69 0.39 -22.28
N LEU A 66 -6.68 -0.41 -21.99
CA LEU A 66 -6.14 -1.42 -22.92
C LEU A 66 -6.97 -2.72 -22.95
N ASP A 67 -8.08 -2.77 -22.21
CA ASP A 67 -8.96 -3.94 -22.12
C ASP A 67 -8.24 -5.21 -21.60
N CYS A 68 -7.22 -5.05 -20.76
CA CYS A 68 -6.39 -6.16 -20.28
C CYS A 68 -7.05 -6.99 -19.17
N TYR A 69 -8.17 -6.53 -18.59
CA TYR A 69 -8.90 -7.25 -17.55
C TYR A 69 -10.40 -6.91 -17.54
N ASP A 70 -11.22 -7.80 -16.97
CA ASP A 70 -12.65 -7.54 -16.68
C ASP A 70 -12.89 -7.10 -15.23
N TRP A 71 -12.16 -7.74 -14.31
CA TRP A 71 -12.22 -7.49 -12.88
C TRP A 71 -10.85 -7.10 -12.34
N ALA A 72 -10.80 -5.97 -11.65
CA ALA A 72 -9.67 -5.60 -10.82
C ALA A 72 -9.93 -6.03 -9.37
N VAL A 73 -8.96 -6.73 -8.77
CA VAL A 73 -8.93 -6.98 -7.32
C VAL A 73 -7.98 -5.97 -6.69
N VAL A 74 -8.53 -4.96 -6.01
CA VAL A 74 -7.75 -3.85 -5.44
C VAL A 74 -7.55 -4.09 -3.96
N VAL A 75 -6.34 -4.46 -3.55
CA VAL A 75 -5.97 -4.68 -2.14
C VAL A 75 -5.42 -3.39 -1.56
N SER A 76 -6.30 -2.46 -1.22
CA SER A 76 -5.94 -1.19 -0.60
C SER A 76 -7.09 -0.64 0.22
N ASN A 77 -6.76 0.24 1.17
CA ASN A 77 -7.75 1.06 1.88
C ASN A 77 -7.43 2.56 1.75
N ASP A 78 -6.64 2.92 0.74
CA ASP A 78 -6.26 4.29 0.45
C ASP A 78 -7.40 5.01 -0.29
N SER A 79 -7.87 6.11 0.28
CA SER A 79 -8.93 6.92 -0.34
C SER A 79 -8.46 7.69 -1.56
N ASP A 80 -7.15 7.87 -1.75
CA ASP A 80 -6.60 8.67 -2.85
C ASP A 80 -6.76 7.94 -4.20
N LEU A 81 -7.01 6.62 -4.17
CA LEU A 81 -7.37 5.82 -5.35
C LEU A 81 -8.79 6.06 -5.87
N ALA A 82 -9.65 6.79 -5.15
CA ALA A 82 -11.07 6.90 -5.48
C ALA A 82 -11.32 7.41 -6.91
N GLU A 83 -10.56 8.40 -7.37
CA GLU A 83 -10.72 8.95 -8.72
C GLU A 83 -10.28 7.94 -9.79
N ALA A 84 -9.19 7.21 -9.56
CA ALA A 84 -8.77 6.15 -10.47
C ALA A 84 -9.83 5.04 -10.57
N LEU A 85 -10.43 4.63 -9.45
CA LEU A 85 -11.52 3.65 -9.45
C LEU A 85 -12.75 4.16 -10.22
N ARG A 86 -13.10 5.44 -10.07
CA ARG A 86 -14.18 6.07 -10.83
C ARG A 86 -13.95 5.96 -12.34
N LEU A 87 -12.74 6.31 -12.81
CA LEU A 87 -12.38 6.24 -14.22
C LEU A 87 -12.35 4.79 -14.74
N VAL A 88 -11.87 3.84 -13.95
CA VAL A 88 -11.90 2.40 -14.27
C VAL A 88 -13.34 1.90 -14.45
N LYS A 89 -14.28 2.36 -13.62
CA LYS A 89 -15.71 2.04 -13.78
C LYS A 89 -16.28 2.60 -15.09
N GLU A 90 -15.84 3.77 -15.52
CA GLU A 90 -16.26 4.37 -16.80
C GLU A 90 -15.75 3.56 -18.00
N GLN A 91 -14.64 2.83 -17.85
CA GLN A 91 -14.16 1.85 -18.83
C GLN A 91 -14.94 0.51 -18.81
N GLY A 92 -16.07 0.45 -18.10
CA GLY A 92 -16.91 -0.76 -18.01
C GLY A 92 -16.34 -1.89 -17.15
N LYS A 93 -15.25 -1.63 -16.41
CA LYS A 93 -14.61 -2.64 -15.57
C LYS A 93 -15.33 -2.85 -14.24
N LYS A 94 -15.07 -3.99 -13.63
CA LYS A 94 -15.57 -4.34 -12.30
C LYS A 94 -14.44 -4.29 -11.28
N ILE A 95 -14.77 -3.87 -10.06
CA ILE A 95 -13.80 -3.70 -8.98
C ILE A 95 -14.24 -4.53 -7.76
N LEU A 96 -13.37 -5.45 -7.36
CA LEU A 96 -13.41 -6.09 -6.06
C LEU A 96 -12.43 -5.38 -5.12
N LEU A 97 -12.94 -4.65 -4.14
CA LEU A 97 -12.12 -3.96 -3.14
C LEU A 97 -11.81 -4.88 -1.95
N VAL A 98 -10.55 -4.91 -1.54
CA VAL A 98 -10.06 -5.68 -0.40
C VAL A 98 -9.35 -4.75 0.58
N PRO A 99 -10.05 -4.22 1.60
CA PRO A 99 -9.45 -3.34 2.60
C PRO A 99 -8.34 -4.04 3.39
N THR A 100 -7.25 -3.33 3.66
CA THR A 100 -6.12 -3.87 4.42
C THR A 100 -6.47 -4.06 5.90
N ILE A 101 -5.92 -5.13 6.49
CA ILE A 101 -6.08 -5.45 7.91
C ILE A 101 -5.08 -4.60 8.72
N SER A 102 -5.49 -4.03 9.85
CA SER A 102 -4.55 -3.28 10.69
C SER A 102 -3.46 -4.19 11.28
N SER A 103 -2.21 -3.69 11.32
CA SER A 103 -1.04 -4.38 11.86
C SER A 103 -1.11 -4.71 13.36
N THR A 104 -2.12 -4.23 14.09
CA THR A 104 -2.21 -4.33 15.56
C THR A 104 -2.85 -5.63 16.07
N GLY A 105 -3.01 -6.67 15.24
CA GLY A 105 -3.53 -7.98 15.64
C GLY A 105 -5.01 -8.01 16.04
N LYS A 106 -5.62 -6.85 16.35
CA LYS A 106 -7.06 -6.68 16.41
C LYS A 106 -7.54 -6.65 14.96
N VAL A 107 -8.25 -7.69 14.54
CA VAL A 107 -8.99 -7.72 13.27
C VAL A 107 -10.16 -6.75 13.39
N ARG A 108 -9.87 -5.45 13.54
CA ARG A 108 -10.85 -4.40 13.32
C ARG A 108 -10.79 -4.17 11.82
N MET A 109 -11.69 -4.84 11.12
CA MET A 109 -11.96 -4.61 9.72
C MET A 109 -12.15 -3.11 9.54
N LYS A 110 -11.16 -2.41 8.99
CA LYS A 110 -11.33 -0.99 8.67
C LYS A 110 -12.38 -0.97 7.57
N LYS A 111 -13.53 -0.39 7.88
CA LYS A 111 -14.53 -0.13 6.85
C LYS A 111 -13.84 0.74 5.79
N PRO A 112 -13.96 0.40 4.51
CA PRO A 112 -13.45 1.27 3.47
C PRO A 112 -14.07 2.65 3.60
N THR A 113 -13.30 3.66 3.24
CA THR A 113 -13.81 5.04 3.24
C THR A 113 -14.98 5.12 2.28
N ALA A 114 -16.00 5.92 2.62
CA ALA A 114 -17.21 6.05 1.79
C ALA A 114 -16.88 6.40 0.32
N LYS A 115 -15.84 7.22 0.14
CA LYS A 115 -15.30 7.64 -1.17
C LYS A 115 -14.75 6.49 -2.00
N LEU A 116 -14.17 5.47 -1.36
CA LEU A 116 -13.58 4.32 -2.05
C LEU A 116 -14.63 3.24 -2.30
N SER A 117 -15.51 3.00 -1.31
CA SER A 117 -16.53 1.95 -1.39
C SER A 117 -17.59 2.20 -2.46
N GLN A 118 -17.86 3.47 -2.81
CA GLN A 118 -18.88 3.80 -3.82
C GLN A 118 -18.54 3.31 -5.23
N TYR A 119 -17.26 3.08 -5.52
CA TYR A 119 -16.80 2.61 -6.85
C TYR A 119 -16.49 1.11 -6.87
N ALA A 120 -16.68 0.41 -5.75
CA ALA A 120 -16.48 -1.03 -5.67
C ALA A 120 -17.77 -1.80 -6.00
N ASP A 121 -17.69 -2.78 -6.91
CA ASP A 121 -18.80 -3.70 -7.19
C ASP A 121 -18.96 -4.74 -6.08
N ALA A 122 -17.86 -5.09 -5.42
CA ALA A 122 -17.85 -5.98 -4.28
C ALA A 122 -16.77 -5.58 -3.29
N ILE A 123 -16.99 -5.91 -2.02
CA ILE A 123 -16.00 -5.77 -0.95
C ILE A 123 -15.78 -7.14 -0.33
N ARG A 124 -14.52 -7.56 -0.23
CA ARG A 124 -14.09 -8.78 0.46
C ARG A 124 -13.01 -8.44 1.46
N TYR A 125 -12.90 -9.27 2.48
CA TYR A 125 -11.90 -9.10 3.50
C TYR A 125 -11.04 -10.37 3.59
N ILE A 126 -9.75 -10.17 3.81
CA ILE A 126 -8.82 -11.28 3.95
C ILE A 126 -8.99 -11.88 5.35
N HIS A 127 -9.28 -13.18 5.41
CA HIS A 127 -9.36 -13.90 6.68
C HIS A 127 -7.98 -14.40 7.12
N PRO A 128 -7.69 -14.47 8.43
CA PRO A 128 -6.43 -15.04 8.93
C PRO A 128 -6.17 -16.47 8.44
N SER A 129 -7.22 -17.27 8.21
CA SER A 129 -7.10 -18.61 7.64
C SER A 129 -6.63 -18.62 6.19
N ALA A 130 -7.03 -17.63 5.39
CA ALA A 130 -6.53 -17.46 4.03
C ALA A 130 -5.05 -17.08 4.05
N LEU A 131 -4.65 -16.10 4.89
CA LEU A 131 -3.25 -15.71 5.06
C LEU A 131 -2.35 -16.90 5.42
N ARG A 132 -2.77 -17.72 6.40
CA ARG A 132 -2.01 -18.92 6.80
C ARG A 132 -1.82 -19.93 5.67
N LYS A 133 -2.78 -20.04 4.74
CA LYS A 133 -2.72 -20.95 3.60
C LYS A 133 -1.97 -20.36 2.40
N SER A 134 -1.81 -19.04 2.34
CA SER A 134 -1.19 -18.30 1.24
C SER A 134 0.25 -17.86 1.56
N GLN A 135 0.96 -18.61 2.39
CA GLN A 135 2.38 -18.36 2.66
C GLN A 135 3.23 -18.93 1.52
N LEU A 136 4.36 -18.28 1.23
CA LEU A 136 5.39 -18.87 0.37
C LEU A 136 6.01 -20.11 1.04
N PRO A 137 6.64 -21.01 0.27
CA PRO A 137 7.41 -22.12 0.84
C PRO A 137 8.50 -21.64 1.81
N GLU A 138 8.90 -22.52 2.73
CA GLU A 138 9.99 -22.24 3.68
C GLU A 138 11.31 -21.91 2.98
N VAL A 139 11.56 -22.57 1.84
CA VAL A 139 12.67 -22.29 0.93
C VAL A 139 12.12 -22.11 -0.47
N ILE A 140 12.46 -21.00 -1.13
CA ILE A 140 12.01 -20.75 -2.51
C ILE A 140 12.79 -21.68 -3.45
N PRO A 141 12.10 -22.56 -4.23
CA PRO A 141 12.76 -23.52 -5.12
C PRO A 141 13.77 -22.85 -6.06
N GLY A 142 14.94 -23.48 -6.23
CA GLY A 142 16.00 -22.97 -7.10
C GLY A 142 16.78 -21.78 -6.53
N THR A 143 16.60 -21.43 -5.25
CA THR A 143 17.32 -20.33 -4.59
C THR A 143 17.76 -20.70 -3.18
N ASN A 144 18.59 -19.84 -2.58
CA ASN A 144 18.93 -19.87 -1.15
C ASN A 144 18.08 -18.87 -0.35
N LEU A 145 16.87 -18.52 -0.83
CA LEU A 145 15.97 -17.63 -0.12
C LEU A 145 15.11 -18.44 0.86
N HIS A 146 15.22 -18.11 2.14
CA HIS A 146 14.51 -18.76 3.23
C HIS A 146 13.49 -17.81 3.86
N ARG A 147 12.41 -18.36 4.41
CA ARG A 147 11.50 -17.62 5.28
C ARG A 147 12.29 -17.05 6.48
N PRO A 148 12.11 -15.76 6.83
CA PRO A 148 12.73 -15.18 8.01
C PRO A 148 12.30 -15.94 9.29
N PRO A 149 13.22 -16.25 10.21
CA PRO A 149 12.88 -16.99 11.44
C PRO A 149 11.83 -16.31 12.33
N GLU A 150 11.72 -14.98 12.25
CA GLU A 150 10.80 -14.17 13.06
C GLU A 150 9.39 -14.01 12.45
N TRP A 151 9.12 -14.62 11.29
CA TRP A 151 7.82 -14.61 10.62
C TRP A 151 7.06 -15.89 10.86
#